data_AF-A0A316QJ82-F1
#
_entry.id   AF-A0A316QJ82-F1
#
_cell.length_a   1.000
_cell.length_b   1.000
_cell.length_c   1.000
_cell.angle_alpha   90.00
_cell.angle_beta   90.00
_cell.angle_gamma   90.00
#
_symmetry.space_group_name_H-M   'P 1'
#
loop_
_entity.id
_entity.type
_entity.pdbx_description
1 polymer ?
#
loop_
_entity_poly.entity_id
_entity_poly.type
_entity_poly.pdbx_seq_one_letter_code
_entity_poly.pdbx_strand_id
1 'polypeptide(L)'
;EYMLCDAANLEYSRDIEMMKGEYNDAFYIQLIKNVRQFKGLEASSEAFKTHTIDLNGDISQWDEIDAVYRNIGDISYGRDYHGCTDKIRYEMAAPRNNLQTIKSTHDDEYLYFLIQADAGITSPGEESNWCNIFIGTDEPSLKGWEGYEYVINRSVDGSSSSIERLDEGFNCTNVGQAEIKLDVNNLIVKVPRAAVGLTDSAQFYFKVADGVEHQDDIMDYYVTGRSMPMGHLSYKYNG
;
A
#
# COMPACT_ATOMS: atom_id res chain seq x y z
N GLU A 1 40.07 -9.20 -14.20
CA GLU A 1 38.74 -9.77 -14.47
C GLU A 1 38.04 -8.84 -15.45
N TYR A 2 37.45 -9.36 -16.52
CA TYR A 2 36.71 -8.56 -17.50
C TYR A 2 35.26 -9.04 -17.49
N MET A 3 34.33 -8.11 -17.30
CA MET A 3 32.89 -8.35 -17.30
C MET A 3 32.28 -7.61 -18.50
N LEU A 4 31.40 -8.27 -19.25
CA LEU A 4 30.49 -7.59 -20.17
C LEU A 4 29.39 -6.97 -19.31
N CYS A 5 29.33 -5.63 -19.25
CA CYS A 5 28.34 -4.91 -18.45
C CYS A 5 27.21 -4.42 -19.37
N ASP A 6 26.05 -5.04 -19.27
CA ASP A 6 24.80 -4.65 -19.92
C ASP A 6 24.11 -3.46 -19.25
N ALA A 7 24.53 -3.12 -18.03
CA ALA A 7 24.16 -1.93 -17.26
C ALA A 7 25.36 -0.97 -17.06
N ALA A 8 26.13 -0.70 -18.13
CA ALA A 8 27.40 0.03 -18.04
C ALA A 8 27.26 1.48 -17.52
N ASN A 9 26.20 2.17 -17.91
CA ASN A 9 25.80 3.47 -17.38
C ASN A 9 24.30 3.69 -17.66
N LEU A 10 23.77 4.82 -17.21
CA LEU A 10 22.36 5.18 -17.42
C LEU A 10 21.97 5.19 -18.91
N GLU A 11 22.79 5.76 -19.79
CA GLU A 11 22.48 5.87 -21.23
C GLU A 11 22.46 4.52 -21.95
N TYR A 12 23.31 3.58 -21.53
CA TYR A 12 23.51 2.28 -22.19
C TYR A 12 22.95 1.10 -21.39
N SER A 13 22.23 1.36 -20.29
CA SER A 13 21.52 0.31 -19.56
C SER A 13 20.35 -0.20 -20.39
N ARG A 14 20.25 -1.53 -20.50
CA ARG A 14 19.06 -2.21 -21.07
C ARG A 14 18.20 -2.87 -19.99
N ASP A 15 18.48 -2.55 -18.73
CA ASP A 15 17.79 -3.14 -17.60
C ASP A 15 16.37 -2.58 -17.46
N ILE A 16 15.47 -3.42 -16.97
CA ILE A 16 14.08 -3.12 -16.66
C ILE A 16 13.81 -3.18 -15.15
N GLU A 17 14.79 -3.62 -14.37
CA GLU A 17 14.71 -3.64 -12.91
C GLU A 17 14.62 -2.22 -12.35
N MET A 18 13.96 -2.12 -11.20
CA MET A 18 13.80 -0.86 -10.48
C MET A 18 15.13 -0.51 -9.80
N MET A 19 15.46 0.77 -9.74
CA MET A 19 16.67 1.25 -9.07
C MET A 19 16.36 2.39 -8.11
N LYS A 20 17.18 2.57 -7.06
CA LYS A 20 17.03 3.74 -6.18
C LYS A 20 17.69 4.96 -6.82
N GLY A 21 16.95 6.06 -6.97
CA GLY A 21 17.46 7.37 -7.38
C GLY A 21 17.24 7.69 -8.85
N GLU A 22 17.96 7.02 -9.75
CA GLU A 22 18.10 7.47 -11.15
C GLU A 22 16.80 7.31 -11.96
N TYR A 23 16.58 6.15 -12.59
CA TYR A 23 15.34 5.89 -13.34
C TYR A 23 14.19 5.41 -12.47
N ASN A 24 14.43 5.26 -11.17
CA ASN A 24 13.46 4.73 -10.23
C ASN A 24 12.84 3.43 -10.75
N ASP A 25 11.52 3.36 -10.83
CA ASP A 25 10.76 2.26 -11.41
C ASP A 25 10.16 2.62 -12.79
N ALA A 26 10.54 3.74 -13.41
CA ALA A 26 9.87 4.27 -14.59
C ALA A 26 9.80 3.27 -15.76
N PHE A 27 10.88 2.53 -16.02
CA PHE A 27 10.91 1.52 -17.08
C PHE A 27 10.11 0.26 -16.71
N TYR A 28 10.13 -0.14 -15.44
CA TYR A 28 9.31 -1.24 -14.94
C TYR A 28 7.81 -0.92 -15.09
N ILE A 29 7.38 0.29 -14.70
CA ILE A 29 5.99 0.75 -14.82
C ILE A 29 5.56 0.82 -16.28
N GLN A 30 6.40 1.35 -17.18
CA GLN A 30 6.12 1.35 -18.61
C GLN A 30 5.98 -0.06 -19.18
N LEU A 31 6.87 -0.99 -18.78
CA LEU A 31 6.83 -2.38 -19.22
C LEU A 31 5.51 -3.04 -18.82
N ILE A 32 5.13 -3.00 -17.54
CA ILE A 32 3.90 -3.67 -17.07
C ILE A 32 2.65 -3.04 -17.71
N LYS A 33 2.64 -1.72 -17.92
CA LYS A 33 1.55 -1.01 -18.60
C LYS A 33 1.39 -1.49 -20.04
N ASN A 34 2.50 -1.52 -20.79
CA ASN A 34 2.51 -1.95 -22.18
C ASN A 34 2.17 -3.45 -22.34
N VAL A 35 2.67 -4.31 -21.43
CA VAL A 35 2.33 -5.74 -21.44
C VAL A 35 0.84 -5.95 -21.16
N ARG A 36 0.24 -5.22 -20.20
CA ARG A 36 -1.20 -5.29 -19.93
C ARG A 36 -2.02 -4.86 -21.15
N GLN A 37 -1.65 -3.74 -21.78
CA GLN A 37 -2.30 -3.24 -22.99
C GLN A 37 -2.18 -4.25 -24.15
N PHE A 38 -0.98 -4.81 -24.36
CA PHE A 38 -0.74 -5.80 -25.41
C PHE A 38 -1.55 -7.09 -25.20
N LYS A 39 -1.65 -7.57 -23.95
CA LYS A 39 -2.43 -8.77 -23.61
C LYS A 39 -3.95 -8.56 -23.75
N GLY A 40 -4.43 -7.31 -23.85
CA GLY A 40 -5.84 -7.01 -24.08
C GLY A 40 -6.76 -7.44 -22.94
N LEU A 41 -6.25 -7.50 -21.71
CA LEU A 41 -7.07 -7.80 -20.54
C LEU A 41 -7.78 -6.54 -20.09
N GLU A 42 -9.06 -6.42 -20.44
CA GLU A 42 -9.93 -5.40 -19.85
C GLU A 42 -9.93 -5.54 -18.32
N ALA A 43 -9.84 -4.42 -17.62
CA ALA A 43 -10.04 -4.43 -16.18
C ALA A 43 -11.50 -4.83 -15.90
N SER A 44 -11.72 -5.71 -14.92
CA SER A 44 -13.08 -6.02 -14.50
C SER A 44 -13.78 -4.73 -14.07
N SER A 45 -14.91 -4.44 -14.71
CA SER A 45 -15.79 -3.32 -14.37
C SER A 45 -16.91 -3.74 -13.41
N GLU A 46 -16.89 -4.98 -12.92
CA GLU A 46 -17.89 -5.45 -11.98
C GLU A 46 -17.69 -4.75 -10.63
N ALA A 47 -18.75 -4.10 -10.16
CA ALA A 47 -18.80 -3.52 -8.83
C ALA A 47 -18.89 -4.65 -7.78
N PHE A 48 -18.15 -4.49 -6.70
CA PHE A 48 -18.24 -5.35 -5.54
C PHE A 48 -19.55 -5.11 -4.79
N LYS A 49 -20.09 -6.15 -4.16
CA LYS A 49 -21.26 -5.99 -3.30
C LYS A 49 -20.91 -5.16 -2.06
N THR A 50 -21.88 -4.38 -1.60
CA THR A 50 -21.80 -3.59 -0.36
C THR A 50 -22.02 -4.48 0.86
N HIS A 51 -21.22 -4.28 1.90
CA HIS A 51 -21.40 -4.93 3.21
C HIS A 51 -21.08 -3.95 4.34
N THR A 52 -21.97 -3.86 5.33
CA THR A 52 -21.71 -3.15 6.59
C THR A 52 -20.98 -4.07 7.55
N ILE A 53 -19.87 -3.60 8.13
CA ILE A 53 -19.09 -4.35 9.11
C ILE A 53 -19.30 -3.73 10.50
N ASP A 54 -19.58 -4.60 11.48
CA ASP A 54 -19.56 -4.23 12.91
C ASP A 54 -18.16 -4.51 13.45
N LEU A 55 -17.43 -3.46 13.88
CA LEU A 55 -16.09 -3.62 14.45
C LEU A 55 -16.12 -4.57 15.66
N ASN A 56 -17.17 -4.55 16.46
CA ASN A 56 -17.28 -5.41 17.64
C ASN A 56 -17.82 -6.80 17.31
N GLY A 57 -18.22 -7.03 16.07
CA GLY A 57 -18.70 -8.31 15.56
C GLY A 57 -17.61 -9.37 15.40
N ASP A 58 -18.06 -10.53 14.93
CA ASP A 58 -17.22 -11.68 14.64
C ASP A 58 -16.48 -11.52 13.30
N ILE A 59 -15.25 -12.04 13.21
CA ILE A 59 -14.40 -11.93 12.01
C ILE A 59 -15.03 -12.62 10.79
N SER A 60 -15.92 -13.59 10.98
CA SER A 60 -16.63 -14.29 9.88
C SER A 60 -17.48 -13.37 9.00
N GLN A 61 -17.80 -12.15 9.45
CA GLN A 61 -18.43 -11.13 8.59
C GLN A 61 -17.62 -10.85 7.31
N TRP A 62 -16.31 -11.10 7.36
CA TRP A 62 -15.40 -10.88 6.24
C TRP A 62 -15.32 -12.05 5.26
N ASP A 63 -15.96 -13.19 5.55
CA ASP A 63 -15.91 -14.39 4.70
C ASP A 63 -16.68 -14.20 3.38
N GLU A 64 -17.70 -13.32 3.39
CA GLU A 64 -18.53 -13.01 2.22
C GLU A 64 -17.96 -11.87 1.35
N ILE A 65 -16.83 -11.26 1.74
CA ILE A 65 -16.25 -10.11 1.02
C ILE A 65 -15.43 -10.55 -0.18
N ASP A 66 -15.90 -10.17 -1.37
CA ASP A 66 -15.31 -10.53 -2.66
C ASP A 66 -14.03 -9.75 -3.00
N ALA A 67 -13.89 -8.51 -2.51
CA ALA A 67 -12.72 -7.67 -2.80
C ALA A 67 -11.53 -8.07 -1.91
N VAL A 68 -10.76 -9.05 -2.38
CA VAL A 68 -9.60 -9.62 -1.68
C VAL A 68 -8.31 -9.35 -2.45
N TYR A 69 -7.37 -8.70 -1.78
CA TYR A 69 -6.06 -8.33 -2.31
C TYR A 69 -4.97 -9.08 -1.54
N ARG A 70 -4.04 -9.71 -2.24
CA ARG A 70 -3.05 -10.61 -1.63
C ARG A 70 -1.64 -10.16 -1.92
N ASN A 71 -0.77 -10.39 -0.94
CA ASN A 71 0.66 -10.22 -1.10
C ASN A 71 1.20 -11.30 -2.05
N ILE A 72 2.32 -10.98 -2.72
CA ILE A 72 3.04 -11.93 -3.55
C ILE A 72 4.05 -12.64 -2.64
N GLY A 73 3.72 -13.86 -2.24
CA GLY A 73 4.54 -14.67 -1.33
C GLY A 73 4.12 -14.55 0.13
N ASP A 74 4.52 -15.54 0.92
CA ASP A 74 4.13 -15.75 2.32
C ASP A 74 5.25 -15.42 3.32
N ILE A 75 6.52 -15.51 2.91
CA ILE A 75 7.67 -15.31 3.80
C ILE A 75 8.16 -13.86 3.79
N SER A 76 8.29 -13.28 4.97
CA SER A 76 9.04 -12.04 5.20
C SER A 76 10.51 -12.36 5.45
N TYR A 77 11.41 -11.81 4.64
CA TYR A 77 12.85 -11.92 4.87
C TYR A 77 13.49 -10.54 4.88
N GLY A 78 14.52 -10.40 5.71
CA GLY A 78 15.42 -9.26 5.68
C GLY A 78 16.42 -9.38 4.54
N ARG A 79 17.25 -8.36 4.37
CA ARG A 79 18.39 -8.39 3.46
C ARG A 79 19.65 -8.55 4.29
N ASP A 80 20.49 -9.51 3.91
CA ASP A 80 21.86 -9.60 4.41
C ASP A 80 22.70 -10.27 3.33
N TYR A 81 23.17 -9.48 2.38
CA TYR A 81 23.91 -9.99 1.23
C TYR A 81 24.89 -8.95 0.68
N HIS A 82 26.00 -9.41 0.13
CA HIS A 82 26.93 -8.54 -0.59
C HIS A 82 26.35 -8.10 -1.94
N GLY A 83 26.74 -6.91 -2.40
CA GLY A 83 26.45 -6.50 -3.77
C GLY A 83 27.24 -7.33 -4.79
N CYS A 84 27.39 -6.79 -6.00
CA CYS A 84 28.25 -7.41 -7.02
C CYS A 84 29.75 -7.46 -6.62
N THR A 85 30.13 -6.81 -5.52
CA THR A 85 31.47 -6.89 -4.92
C THR A 85 31.36 -7.01 -3.40
N ASP A 86 32.38 -7.57 -2.76
CA ASP A 86 32.45 -7.71 -1.29
C ASP A 86 32.57 -6.36 -0.55
N LYS A 87 32.75 -5.25 -1.28
CA LYS A 87 32.91 -3.91 -0.68
C LYS A 87 31.61 -3.31 -0.18
N ILE A 88 30.48 -3.73 -0.75
CA ILE A 88 29.15 -3.21 -0.38
C ILE A 88 28.37 -4.40 0.17
N ARG A 89 27.86 -4.25 1.39
CA ARG A 89 26.95 -5.21 2.01
C ARG A 89 25.64 -4.50 2.26
N TYR A 90 24.55 -5.10 1.79
CA TYR A 90 23.21 -4.62 2.02
C TYR A 90 22.63 -5.39 3.20
N GLU A 91 22.32 -4.66 4.27
CA GLU A 91 21.73 -5.21 5.48
C GLU A 91 20.40 -4.51 5.79
N MET A 92 19.37 -5.27 6.12
CA MET A 92 18.04 -4.81 6.47
C MET A 92 17.31 -5.88 7.26
N ALA A 93 16.66 -5.50 8.35
CA ALA A 93 15.80 -6.43 9.10
C ALA A 93 14.58 -6.85 8.26
N ALA A 94 14.00 -8.01 8.59
CA ALA A 94 12.71 -8.37 8.03
C ALA A 94 11.63 -7.38 8.52
N PRO A 95 10.61 -7.06 7.70
CA PRO A 95 9.49 -6.23 8.12
C PRO A 95 8.81 -6.78 9.39
N ARG A 96 8.51 -5.88 10.34
CA ARG A 96 7.90 -6.25 11.64
C ARG A 96 6.51 -6.87 11.49
N ASN A 97 5.73 -6.38 10.52
CA ASN A 97 4.41 -6.92 10.18
C ASN A 97 4.47 -7.39 8.73
N ASN A 98 4.34 -8.69 8.52
CA ASN A 98 4.29 -9.25 7.18
C ASN A 98 2.83 -9.35 6.72
N LEU A 99 2.33 -8.25 6.17
CA LEU A 99 0.98 -8.14 5.63
C LEU A 99 0.79 -9.17 4.49
N GLN A 100 -0.35 -9.85 4.50
CA GLN A 100 -0.66 -10.99 3.62
C GLN A 100 -1.93 -10.78 2.82
N THR A 101 -2.99 -10.30 3.45
CA THR A 101 -4.30 -10.14 2.83
C THR A 101 -4.92 -8.83 3.25
N ILE A 102 -5.50 -8.13 2.29
CA ILE A 102 -6.38 -6.99 2.54
C ILE A 102 -7.74 -7.34 1.97
N LYS A 103 -8.81 -7.13 2.73
CA LYS A 103 -10.17 -7.13 2.22
C LYS A 103 -10.74 -5.73 2.37
N SER A 104 -11.55 -5.29 1.41
CA SER A 104 -12.24 -4.01 1.51
C SER A 104 -13.71 -4.11 1.15
N THR A 105 -14.55 -3.32 1.79
CA THR A 105 -15.96 -3.18 1.44
C THR A 105 -16.43 -1.78 1.81
N HIS A 106 -17.65 -1.44 1.45
CA HIS A 106 -18.28 -0.18 1.81
C HIS A 106 -19.78 -0.35 2.07
N ASP A 107 -20.34 0.63 2.76
CA ASP A 107 -21.76 0.93 2.79
C ASP A 107 -22.01 2.42 2.50
N ASP A 108 -23.22 2.91 2.76
CA ASP A 108 -23.61 4.30 2.49
C ASP A 108 -22.77 5.33 3.27
N GLU A 109 -22.18 4.96 4.40
CA GLU A 109 -21.51 5.89 5.31
C GLU A 109 -19.99 5.65 5.43
N TYR A 110 -19.54 4.40 5.31
CA TYR A 110 -18.17 4.00 5.64
C TYR A 110 -17.51 3.13 4.57
N LEU A 111 -16.18 3.25 4.49
CA LEU A 111 -15.31 2.22 3.94
C LEU A 111 -14.80 1.35 5.09
N TYR A 112 -14.60 0.07 4.80
CA TYR A 112 -14.06 -0.90 5.73
C TYR A 112 -12.87 -1.60 5.13
N PHE A 113 -11.79 -1.72 5.90
CA PHE A 113 -10.61 -2.49 5.55
C PHE A 113 -10.34 -3.55 6.62
N LEU A 114 -10.07 -4.78 6.19
CA LEU A 114 -9.44 -5.80 7.01
C LEU A 114 -8.03 -6.02 6.49
N ILE A 115 -7.02 -5.72 7.30
CA ILE A 115 -5.61 -5.94 7.01
C ILE A 115 -5.15 -7.13 7.86
N GLN A 116 -4.66 -8.18 7.20
CA GLN A 116 -4.23 -9.41 7.84
C GLN A 116 -2.73 -9.62 7.64
N ALA A 117 -2.02 -9.98 8.71
CA ALA A 117 -0.64 -10.44 8.66
C ALA A 117 -0.52 -11.95 8.92
N ASP A 118 0.63 -12.52 8.60
CA ASP A 118 0.97 -13.93 8.87
C ASP A 118 1.04 -14.25 10.38
N ALA A 119 1.48 -13.27 11.18
CA ALA A 119 1.58 -13.30 12.62
C ALA A 119 0.89 -12.08 13.24
N GLY A 120 0.90 -11.98 14.58
CA GLY A 120 0.28 -10.86 15.28
C GLY A 120 0.83 -9.51 14.80
N ILE A 121 -0.07 -8.59 14.45
CA ILE A 121 0.29 -7.22 14.09
C ILE A 121 0.73 -6.49 15.36
N THR A 122 1.87 -5.80 15.29
CA THR A 122 2.39 -5.03 16.41
C THR A 122 1.41 -3.93 16.83
N SER A 123 1.43 -3.52 18.10
CA SER A 123 0.74 -2.29 18.52
C SER A 123 1.29 -1.06 17.78
N PRO A 124 0.47 0.00 17.61
CA PRO A 124 0.96 1.28 17.10
C PRO A 124 2.05 1.84 18.01
N GLY A 125 3.11 2.38 17.40
CA GLY A 125 4.20 3.07 18.08
C GLY A 125 4.01 4.59 18.07
N GLU A 126 5.05 5.32 18.46
CA GLU A 126 5.10 6.79 18.33
C GLU A 126 5.36 7.23 16.88
N GLU A 127 5.88 6.33 16.05
CA GLU A 127 6.15 6.57 14.62
C GLU A 127 4.87 6.61 13.79
N SER A 128 4.89 7.37 12.69
CA SER A 128 3.73 7.57 11.82
C SER A 128 3.55 6.50 10.73
N ASN A 129 4.35 5.42 10.77
CA ASN A 129 4.43 4.41 9.73
C ASN A 129 3.72 3.08 10.10
N TRP A 130 2.70 3.12 10.96
CA TRP A 130 2.00 1.91 11.39
C TRP A 130 0.78 1.62 10.52
N CYS A 131 0.81 0.52 9.76
CA CYS A 131 -0.28 0.05 8.90
C CYS A 131 -1.06 1.17 8.18
N ASN A 132 -0.35 2.11 7.55
CA ASN A 132 -0.94 3.22 6.83
C ASN A 132 -1.78 2.74 5.66
N ILE A 133 -2.93 3.38 5.44
CA ILE A 133 -3.77 3.17 4.26
C ILE A 133 -3.74 4.47 3.46
N PHE A 134 -3.19 4.42 2.26
CA PHE A 134 -3.20 5.55 1.33
C PHE A 134 -4.38 5.40 0.37
N ILE A 135 -5.15 6.47 0.18
CA ILE A 135 -6.34 6.47 -0.67
C ILE A 135 -6.26 7.60 -1.70
N GLY A 136 -6.48 7.25 -2.96
CA GLY A 136 -6.78 8.19 -4.04
C GLY A 136 -8.17 7.92 -4.60
N THR A 137 -8.93 8.98 -4.86
CA THR A 137 -10.32 8.86 -5.32
C THR A 137 -10.40 8.67 -6.85
N ASP A 138 -11.51 8.17 -7.38
CA ASP A 138 -11.77 8.04 -8.82
C ASP A 138 -10.73 7.18 -9.58
N GLU A 139 -10.23 7.68 -10.71
CA GLU A 139 -9.18 7.04 -11.50
C GLU A 139 -7.79 7.54 -11.10
N PRO A 140 -6.77 6.66 -11.10
CA PRO A 140 -5.38 7.04 -10.85
C PRO A 140 -4.93 8.22 -11.71
N SER A 141 -4.50 9.28 -11.04
CA SER A 141 -4.02 10.53 -11.65
C SER A 141 -3.04 11.22 -10.71
N LEU A 142 -2.24 12.16 -11.23
CA LEU A 142 -1.36 12.96 -10.39
C LEU A 142 -2.17 13.99 -9.62
N LYS A 143 -2.39 13.70 -8.33
CA LYS A 143 -3.06 14.54 -7.34
C LYS A 143 -2.62 14.12 -5.93
N GLY A 144 -2.59 15.07 -5.01
CA GLY A 144 -1.99 14.85 -3.69
C GLY A 144 -0.55 14.36 -3.83
N TRP A 145 -0.10 13.45 -2.95
CA TRP A 145 1.24 12.88 -3.01
C TRP A 145 1.23 11.55 -3.78
N GLU A 146 1.97 11.49 -4.89
CA GLU A 146 2.13 10.27 -5.71
C GLU A 146 0.80 9.64 -6.15
N GLY A 147 -0.21 10.49 -6.34
CA GLY A 147 -1.58 10.10 -6.69
C GLY A 147 -2.48 9.84 -5.49
N TYR A 148 -2.00 9.88 -4.25
CA TYR A 148 -2.83 9.68 -3.06
C TYR A 148 -3.22 11.01 -2.43
N GLU A 149 -4.50 11.15 -2.11
CA GLU A 149 -5.07 12.36 -1.51
C GLU A 149 -5.22 12.24 0.00
N TYR A 150 -5.26 11.01 0.52
CA TYR A 150 -5.47 10.74 1.94
C TYR A 150 -4.56 9.63 2.44
N VAL A 151 -4.25 9.69 3.73
CA VAL A 151 -3.54 8.67 4.47
C VAL A 151 -4.18 8.47 5.85
N ILE A 152 -4.35 7.22 6.25
CA ILE A 152 -4.92 6.81 7.54
C ILE A 152 -3.83 6.16 8.39
N ASN A 153 -3.98 6.10 9.72
CA ASN A 153 -3.07 5.41 10.65
C ASN A 153 -1.70 6.08 10.86
N ARG A 154 -1.56 7.37 10.54
CA ARG A 154 -0.34 8.13 10.90
C ARG A 154 -0.26 8.47 12.39
N SER A 155 -1.39 8.55 13.07
CA SER A 155 -1.49 8.62 14.52
C SER A 155 -2.65 7.75 15.01
N VAL A 156 -2.48 7.09 16.15
CA VAL A 156 -3.47 6.21 16.74
C VAL A 156 -3.64 6.54 18.22
N ASP A 157 -4.88 6.69 18.65
CA ASP A 157 -5.25 6.89 20.05
C ASP A 157 -6.38 5.93 20.43
N GLY A 158 -6.03 4.88 21.18
CA GLY A 158 -6.95 3.82 21.56
C GLY A 158 -7.56 3.11 20.34
N SER A 159 -8.87 3.25 20.17
CA SER A 159 -9.65 2.70 19.05
C SER A 159 -9.89 3.69 17.93
N SER A 160 -9.22 4.84 17.93
CA SER A 160 -9.34 5.89 16.92
C SER A 160 -8.01 6.12 16.21
N SER A 161 -8.08 6.49 14.95
CA SER A 161 -6.89 6.81 14.15
C SER A 161 -7.10 8.06 13.30
N SER A 162 -6.02 8.80 12.99
CA SER A 162 -6.10 9.96 12.11
C SER A 162 -6.44 9.60 10.67
N ILE A 163 -7.22 10.49 10.06
CA ILE A 163 -7.37 10.61 8.61
C ILE A 163 -6.75 11.95 8.22
N GLU A 164 -5.74 11.91 7.38
CA GLU A 164 -4.98 13.08 6.97
C GLU A 164 -5.04 13.24 5.45
N ARG A 165 -5.25 14.47 4.99
CA ARG A 165 -5.18 14.84 3.58
C ARG A 165 -3.72 15.14 3.22
N LEU A 166 -3.28 14.61 2.09
CA LEU A 166 -1.95 14.78 1.51
C LEU A 166 -1.95 15.89 0.45
N ASP A 167 -0.94 16.75 0.50
CA ASP A 167 -0.55 17.59 -0.64
C ASP A 167 0.54 16.93 -1.49
N GLU A 168 0.98 17.61 -2.57
CA GLU A 168 2.02 17.10 -3.47
C GLU A 168 3.38 16.86 -2.80
N GLY A 169 3.65 17.54 -1.68
CA GLY A 169 4.91 17.46 -0.94
C GLY A 169 4.85 16.55 0.28
N PHE A 170 3.87 15.64 0.36
CA PHE A 170 3.63 14.75 1.51
C PHE A 170 3.23 15.46 2.81
N ASN A 171 2.88 16.76 2.75
CA ASN A 171 2.41 17.44 3.95
C ASN A 171 0.99 16.97 4.27
N CYS A 172 0.78 16.72 5.55
CA CYS A 172 -0.45 16.11 6.05
C CYS A 172 -1.30 17.14 6.81
N THR A 173 -2.60 17.20 6.50
CA THR A 173 -3.58 17.98 7.26
C THR A 173 -4.65 17.05 7.81
N ASN A 174 -4.87 17.02 9.12
CA ASN A 174 -5.92 16.20 9.72
C ASN A 174 -7.31 16.65 9.23
N VAL A 175 -8.10 15.70 8.71
CA VAL A 175 -9.45 15.94 8.17
C VAL A 175 -10.52 15.06 8.83
N GLY A 176 -10.15 14.21 9.78
CA GLY A 176 -11.09 13.33 10.47
C GLY A 176 -10.42 12.21 11.24
N GLN A 177 -11.25 11.27 11.69
CA GLN A 177 -10.81 10.08 12.40
C GLN A 177 -11.49 8.82 11.84
N ALA A 178 -10.74 7.74 11.79
CA ALA A 178 -11.20 6.39 11.54
C ALA A 178 -11.34 5.63 12.87
N GLU A 179 -12.26 4.67 12.93
CA GLU A 179 -12.32 3.72 14.05
C GLU A 179 -11.48 2.48 13.68
N ILE A 180 -10.73 1.95 14.64
CA ILE A 180 -9.88 0.77 14.44
C ILE A 180 -10.14 -0.29 15.51
N LYS A 181 -9.95 -1.56 15.13
CA LYS A 181 -9.86 -2.70 16.05
C LYS A 181 -8.75 -3.63 15.61
N LEU A 182 -7.80 -3.83 16.51
CA LEU A 182 -6.73 -4.81 16.37
C LEU A 182 -7.10 -6.09 17.13
N ASP A 183 -7.18 -7.21 16.42
CA ASP A 183 -7.38 -8.55 16.98
C ASP A 183 -6.27 -9.48 16.49
N VAL A 184 -5.24 -9.64 17.32
CA VAL A 184 -4.04 -10.44 17.05
C VAL A 184 -3.37 -10.08 15.72
N ASN A 185 -3.72 -10.72 14.62
CA ASN A 185 -3.16 -10.52 13.29
C ASN A 185 -4.13 -9.83 12.32
N ASN A 186 -5.29 -9.40 12.79
CA ASN A 186 -6.34 -8.73 12.02
C ASN A 186 -6.48 -7.29 12.49
N LEU A 187 -6.24 -6.33 11.61
CA LEU A 187 -6.54 -4.92 11.82
C LEU A 187 -7.77 -4.55 10.99
N ILE A 188 -8.87 -4.24 11.67
CA ILE A 188 -10.08 -3.71 11.05
C ILE A 188 -10.04 -2.19 11.15
N VAL A 189 -10.29 -1.50 10.05
CA VAL A 189 -10.34 -0.03 9.96
C VAL A 189 -11.64 0.40 9.32
N LYS A 190 -12.38 1.29 9.97
CA LYS A 190 -13.63 1.90 9.49
C LYS A 190 -13.43 3.38 9.25
N VAL A 191 -13.57 3.80 8.00
CA VAL A 191 -13.24 5.14 7.52
C VAL A 191 -14.53 5.81 7.07
N PRO A 192 -14.92 6.97 7.64
CA PRO A 192 -16.06 7.74 7.14
C PRO A 192 -15.83 8.19 5.70
N ARG A 193 -16.74 7.84 4.77
CA ARG A 193 -16.62 8.20 3.34
C ARG A 193 -16.54 9.70 3.12
N ALA A 194 -17.25 10.47 3.94
CA ALA A 194 -17.22 11.93 3.92
C ALA A 194 -15.84 12.52 4.24
N ALA A 195 -15.03 11.85 5.06
CA ALA A 195 -13.69 12.33 5.44
C ALA A 195 -12.66 12.15 4.31
N VAL A 196 -12.94 11.25 3.35
CA VAL A 196 -12.05 10.90 2.23
C VAL A 196 -12.64 11.26 0.86
N GLY A 197 -13.66 12.12 0.83
CA GLY A 197 -14.24 12.62 -0.42
C GLY A 197 -14.96 11.57 -1.28
N LEU A 198 -15.46 10.49 -0.66
CA LEU A 198 -16.10 9.36 -1.35
C LEU A 198 -17.61 9.28 -1.08
N THR A 199 -18.30 10.41 -0.91
CA THR A 199 -19.76 10.43 -0.70
C THR A 199 -20.53 10.07 -1.97
N ASP A 200 -20.04 10.53 -3.13
CA ASP A 200 -20.74 10.40 -4.41
C ASP A 200 -20.19 9.27 -5.30
N SER A 201 -19.13 8.59 -4.85
CA SER A 201 -18.46 7.49 -5.54
C SER A 201 -17.99 6.46 -4.53
N ALA A 202 -18.04 5.18 -4.90
CA ALA A 202 -17.41 4.09 -4.15
C ALA A 202 -16.18 3.54 -4.90
N GLN A 203 -15.73 4.23 -5.95
CA GLN A 203 -14.52 3.88 -6.68
C GLN A 203 -13.32 4.63 -6.10
N PHE A 204 -12.28 3.87 -5.75
CA PHE A 204 -11.02 4.42 -5.30
C PHE A 204 -9.86 3.45 -5.59
N TYR A 205 -8.64 3.95 -5.46
CA TYR A 205 -7.45 3.12 -5.42
C TYR A 205 -6.68 3.36 -4.13
N PHE A 206 -5.95 2.34 -3.69
CA PHE A 206 -5.30 2.38 -2.41
C PHE A 206 -4.04 1.52 -2.37
N LYS A 207 -3.23 1.77 -1.34
CA LYS A 207 -2.21 0.84 -0.85
C LYS A 207 -2.23 0.79 0.67
N VAL A 208 -1.73 -0.31 1.21
CA VAL A 208 -1.48 -0.44 2.66
C VAL A 208 0.01 -0.65 2.87
N ALA A 209 0.61 0.10 3.78
CA ALA A 209 2.03 0.02 4.08
C ALA A 209 2.29 0.01 5.60
N ASP A 210 3.22 -0.82 6.07
CA ASP A 210 3.70 -0.79 7.46
C ASP A 210 5.22 -0.72 7.50
N GLY A 211 5.75 0.10 8.41
CA GLY A 211 7.17 0.17 8.73
C GLY A 211 8.04 0.75 7.63
N VAL A 212 7.46 1.57 6.73
CA VAL A 212 8.25 2.33 5.75
C VAL A 212 9.01 3.44 6.49
N GLU A 213 10.32 3.51 6.30
CA GLU A 213 11.20 4.45 7.01
C GLU A 213 11.09 5.87 6.44
N HIS A 214 11.23 6.02 5.12
CA HIS A 214 11.16 7.29 4.41
C HIS A 214 9.79 7.40 3.72
N GLN A 215 8.77 7.73 4.50
CA GLN A 215 7.37 7.66 4.04
C GLN A 215 7.04 8.64 2.90
N ASP A 216 7.81 9.71 2.76
CA ASP A 216 7.72 10.75 1.72
C ASP A 216 8.44 10.37 0.40
N ASP A 217 9.17 9.24 0.39
CA ASP A 217 9.81 8.67 -0.79
C ASP A 217 9.08 7.40 -1.22
N ILE A 218 8.34 7.47 -2.33
CA ILE A 218 7.59 6.34 -2.89
C ILE A 218 8.49 5.15 -3.26
N MET A 219 9.77 5.38 -3.52
CA MET A 219 10.73 4.30 -3.80
C MET A 219 11.08 3.51 -2.55
N ASP A 220 10.93 4.07 -1.35
CA ASP A 220 11.16 3.36 -0.10
C ASP A 220 10.10 2.26 0.16
N TYR A 221 8.95 2.36 -0.51
CA TYR A 221 7.89 1.33 -0.50
C TYR A 221 8.24 0.06 -1.31
N TYR A 222 9.42 0.02 -1.94
CA TYR A 222 10.05 -1.20 -2.44
C TYR A 222 11.08 -1.80 -1.49
N VAL A 223 11.53 -1.01 -0.50
CA VAL A 223 12.77 -1.24 0.23
C VAL A 223 12.49 -1.57 1.67
N THR A 224 11.91 -0.64 2.42
CA THR A 224 11.70 -0.78 3.87
C THR A 224 10.27 -1.19 4.18
N GLY A 225 10.10 -1.88 5.31
CA GLY A 225 8.79 -2.32 5.75
C GLY A 225 8.06 -3.23 4.74
N ARG A 226 6.74 -3.16 4.72
CA ARG A 226 5.88 -3.95 3.86
C ARG A 226 4.85 -3.04 3.20
N SER A 227 4.85 -2.98 1.86
CA SER A 227 3.84 -2.27 1.07
C SER A 227 3.04 -3.24 0.20
N MET A 228 1.72 -3.08 0.22
CA MET A 228 0.77 -3.87 -0.55
C MET A 228 -0.16 -2.94 -1.36
N PRO A 229 0.05 -2.83 -2.68
CA PRO A 229 1.17 -3.38 -3.45
C PRO A 229 2.45 -2.53 -3.28
N MET A 230 3.56 -2.99 -3.86
CA MET A 230 4.88 -2.35 -3.78
C MET A 230 4.98 -1.07 -4.63
N GLY A 231 5.72 -0.07 -4.13
CA GLY A 231 6.05 1.16 -4.86
C GLY A 231 4.86 1.93 -5.45
N HIS A 232 4.97 2.37 -6.71
CA HIS A 232 3.91 3.13 -7.42
C HIS A 232 2.66 2.31 -7.79
N LEU A 233 2.62 1.02 -7.49
CA LEU A 233 1.43 0.23 -7.75
C LEU A 233 0.33 0.59 -6.75
N SER A 234 -0.92 0.38 -7.16
CA SER A 234 -2.10 0.49 -6.30
C SER A 234 -3.07 -0.65 -6.58
N TYR A 235 -3.85 -1.02 -5.58
CA TYR A 235 -5.07 -1.79 -5.79
C TYR A 235 -6.20 -0.85 -6.19
N LYS A 236 -7.12 -1.35 -7.03
CA LYS A 236 -8.36 -0.65 -7.38
C LYS A 236 -9.53 -1.34 -6.67
N TYR A 237 -10.41 -0.55 -6.09
CA TYR A 237 -11.70 -0.99 -5.56
C TYR A 237 -12.81 -0.31 -6.36
N ASN A 238 -13.76 -1.12 -6.83
CA ASN A 238 -14.95 -0.66 -7.54
C ASN A 238 -16.15 -1.04 -6.69
N GLY A 239 -16.72 -0.08 -5.97
CA GLY A 239 -17.99 -0.25 -5.26
C GLY A 239 -19.21 0.00 -6.12
#